data_AF-A0AAD9ZB63-F1
#
_entry.id   AF-A0AAD9ZB63-F1
#
_cell.length_a   1.000
_cell.length_b   1.000
_cell.length_c   1.000
_cell.angle_alpha   90.00
_cell.angle_beta   90.00
_cell.angle_gamma   90.00
#
_symmetry.space_group_name_H-M   'P 1'
#
loop_
_entity.id
_entity.type
_entity.pdbx_description
1 polymer ?
#
loop_
_entity_poly.entity_id
_entity_poly.type
_entity_poly.pdbx_seq_one_letter_code
_entity_poly.pdbx_strand_id
1 'polypeptide(L)'
;MRIYAQSRASWPTLLVYQQSIVALLQFTATVVQYLSNVKDASDSRKRLLSEVSSASGLLYLLNDLAERDKWAKNWPATLRSLATSNGSLDQFRQALELLAKKLAPVAGLSKAGKVLAWPFEKGDVQFVLLTIERQKTLFILALQSDHIGLRNCTLSIRTKYSSTGQWLFETQEIKDRLTGASNVLWCSGIPRAGKILLASSTIDHLERIFPQMEIGISYIYCDYKDQSQTAVNLLGSLIGKLLWRQSIIPEELELSYKTHTSKHTHPSVTEYAAILRNMAMGFSRVFIVVDALDEVMEKDGTRDALMASLNDLSSNAQLLVTSRWIPSLEQEFCTASRLEIRANNGDIATYVQSQVDKRPRLRAHVRRDQNLRELIVENKGMFLLARLHVDSLANTAHPKAVKLALNQLPATLNKTYDETMQRVEQQDMKDIRLAHQVLSWIVCSFRPLTVEEL
;
A
#
# COMPACT_ATOMS: atom_id res chain seq x y z
N MET A 1 4.33 -14.94 -35.46
CA MET A 1 3.04 -14.29 -35.82
C MET A 1 1.88 -15.29 -36.01
N ARG A 2 1.87 -16.45 -35.33
CA ARG A 2 0.79 -17.46 -35.43
C ARG A 2 0.48 -18.15 -34.09
N ILE A 3 0.30 -17.35 -33.03
CA ILE A 3 -0.28 -17.86 -31.76
C ILE A 3 -1.50 -17.02 -31.30
N TYR A 4 -1.85 -15.94 -32.01
CA TYR A 4 -2.89 -14.99 -31.59
C TYR A 4 -4.17 -15.03 -32.43
N ALA A 5 -4.59 -16.21 -32.86
CA ALA A 5 -5.84 -16.32 -33.60
C ALA A 5 -6.60 -17.59 -33.23
N GLN A 6 -7.25 -17.58 -32.07
CA GLN A 6 -8.54 -18.25 -31.84
C GLN A 6 -9.08 -17.94 -30.43
N SER A 7 -10.42 -17.85 -30.34
CA SER A 7 -11.27 -17.61 -29.17
C SER A 7 -11.61 -16.15 -28.82
N ARG A 8 -12.64 -15.63 -29.52
CA ARG A 8 -13.63 -14.68 -28.98
C ARG A 8 -14.76 -15.49 -28.35
N ALA A 9 -15.07 -15.25 -27.06
CA ALA A 9 -16.41 -15.26 -26.45
C ALA A 9 -16.29 -15.33 -24.92
N SER A 10 -17.00 -14.44 -24.21
CA SER A 10 -17.15 -14.38 -22.74
C SER A 10 -15.87 -14.41 -21.90
N TRP A 11 -15.44 -13.27 -21.36
CA TRP A 11 -14.28 -13.14 -20.47
C TRP A 11 -14.36 -14.07 -19.24
N PRO A 12 -13.33 -14.90 -18.98
CA PRO A 12 -13.13 -15.46 -17.65
C PRO A 12 -11.69 -15.24 -17.14
N THR A 13 -11.60 -14.64 -15.95
CA THR A 13 -10.59 -14.93 -14.91
C THR A 13 -9.13 -14.47 -15.07
N LEU A 14 -8.56 -14.11 -13.90
CA LEU A 14 -7.14 -13.94 -13.51
C LEU A 14 -6.09 -14.57 -14.44
N LEU A 15 -6.35 -15.77 -14.94
CA LEU A 15 -5.45 -16.52 -15.80
C LEU A 15 -5.08 -15.76 -17.09
N VAL A 16 -6.02 -15.06 -17.72
CA VAL A 16 -5.78 -14.28 -18.95
C VAL A 16 -4.94 -13.03 -18.67
N TYR A 17 -5.13 -12.43 -17.50
CA TYR A 17 -4.34 -11.30 -17.02
C TYR A 17 -2.89 -11.73 -16.76
N GLN A 18 -2.70 -12.83 -16.02
CA GLN A 18 -1.37 -13.41 -15.74
C GLN A 18 -0.66 -13.81 -17.05
N GLN A 19 -1.36 -14.46 -17.98
CA GLN A 19 -0.80 -14.82 -19.28
C GLN A 19 -0.36 -13.58 -20.08
N SER A 20 -1.14 -12.50 -20.04
CA SER A 20 -0.79 -11.23 -20.68
C SER A 20 0.48 -10.61 -20.09
N ILE A 21 0.63 -10.61 -18.76
CA ILE A 21 1.83 -10.10 -18.09
C ILE A 21 3.06 -10.96 -18.38
N VAL A 22 2.94 -12.29 -18.28
CA VAL A 22 4.04 -13.21 -18.59
C VAL A 22 4.51 -13.07 -20.03
N ALA A 23 3.57 -12.92 -20.98
CA ALA A 23 3.90 -12.66 -22.38
C ALA A 23 4.64 -11.32 -22.56
N LEU A 24 4.20 -10.27 -21.86
CA LEU A 24 4.87 -8.97 -21.87
C LEU A 24 6.27 -9.04 -21.26
N LEU A 25 6.48 -9.79 -20.18
CA LEU A 25 7.80 -9.99 -19.55
C LEU A 25 8.80 -10.70 -20.48
N GLN A 26 8.34 -11.71 -21.21
CA GLN A 26 9.16 -12.36 -22.24
C GLN A 26 9.50 -11.38 -23.38
N PHE A 27 8.54 -10.50 -23.70
CA PHE A 27 8.69 -9.56 -24.78
C PHE A 27 9.59 -8.37 -24.45
N THR A 28 9.53 -7.84 -23.22
CA THR A 28 10.48 -6.83 -22.71
C THR A 28 11.89 -7.40 -22.71
N ALA A 29 12.10 -8.64 -22.26
CA ALA A 29 13.41 -9.29 -22.29
C ALA A 29 13.98 -9.38 -23.72
N THR A 30 13.13 -9.71 -24.70
CA THR A 30 13.52 -9.76 -26.12
C THR A 30 13.94 -8.37 -26.63
N VAL A 31 13.16 -7.33 -26.33
CA VAL A 31 13.45 -5.95 -26.75
C VAL A 31 14.72 -5.42 -26.07
N VAL A 32 14.93 -5.72 -24.78
CA VAL A 32 16.15 -5.39 -24.03
C VAL A 32 17.37 -6.03 -24.68
N GLN A 33 17.30 -7.31 -25.05
CA GLN A 33 18.37 -8.01 -25.75
C GLN A 33 18.68 -7.39 -27.13
N TYR A 34 17.66 -6.96 -27.87
CA TYR A 34 17.90 -6.27 -29.14
C TYR A 34 18.55 -4.90 -28.92
N LEU A 35 18.08 -4.12 -27.94
CA LEU A 35 18.64 -2.83 -27.58
C LEU A 35 20.10 -2.93 -27.11
N SER A 36 20.48 -4.01 -26.40
CA SER A 36 21.87 -4.23 -25.97
C SER A 36 22.83 -4.52 -27.12
N ASN A 37 22.33 -5.00 -28.26
CA ASN A 37 23.15 -5.40 -29.41
C ASN A 37 23.38 -4.28 -30.45
N VAL A 38 22.71 -3.12 -30.30
CA VAL A 38 22.88 -1.94 -31.18
C VAL A 38 23.97 -1.03 -30.63
N LYS A 39 24.94 -0.57 -31.44
CA LYS A 39 26.10 0.23 -30.96
C LYS A 39 25.92 1.75 -30.96
N ASP A 40 25.16 2.32 -31.91
CA ASP A 40 25.01 3.78 -32.10
C ASP A 40 23.81 4.38 -31.32
N ALA A 41 23.78 5.72 -31.22
CA ALA A 41 22.77 6.51 -30.48
C ALA A 41 22.73 6.22 -28.97
N SER A 42 23.86 6.40 -28.27
CA SER A 42 24.05 5.96 -26.89
C SER A 42 22.95 6.43 -25.93
N ASP A 43 22.48 7.67 -26.05
CA ASP A 43 21.63 8.27 -25.03
C ASP A 43 20.16 7.87 -25.21
N SER A 44 19.65 7.89 -26.44
CA SER A 44 18.32 7.39 -26.78
C SER A 44 18.19 5.89 -26.53
N ARG A 45 19.23 5.11 -26.88
CA ARG A 45 19.30 3.67 -26.61
C ARG A 45 19.33 3.37 -25.11
N LYS A 46 20.21 4.04 -24.35
CA LYS A 46 20.30 3.88 -22.88
C LYS A 46 18.97 4.24 -22.21
N ARG A 47 18.31 5.30 -22.68
CA ARG A 47 17.01 5.72 -22.16
C ARG A 47 15.93 4.69 -22.43
N LEU A 48 15.74 4.24 -23.67
CA LEU A 48 14.79 3.18 -24.01
C LEU A 48 15.08 1.89 -23.22
N LEU A 49 16.35 1.52 -23.09
CA LEU A 49 16.77 0.36 -22.30
C LEU A 49 16.37 0.51 -20.82
N SER A 50 16.62 1.67 -20.22
CA SER A 50 16.23 2.00 -18.84
C SER A 50 14.71 1.95 -18.65
N GLU A 51 13.97 2.60 -19.56
CA GLU A 51 12.51 2.68 -19.48
C GLU A 51 11.83 1.31 -19.67
N VAL A 52 12.26 0.52 -20.65
CA VAL A 52 11.75 -0.85 -20.86
C VAL A 52 12.11 -1.75 -19.69
N SER A 53 13.33 -1.66 -19.16
CA SER A 53 13.75 -2.46 -17.99
C SER A 53 12.97 -2.10 -16.73
N SER A 54 12.75 -0.80 -16.51
CA SER A 54 11.94 -0.29 -15.41
C SER A 54 10.49 -0.74 -15.53
N ALA A 55 9.89 -0.65 -16.73
CA ALA A 55 8.55 -1.19 -16.98
C ALA A 55 8.48 -2.70 -16.75
N SER A 56 9.52 -3.45 -17.11
CA SER A 56 9.62 -4.89 -16.83
C SER A 56 9.64 -5.18 -15.34
N GLY A 57 10.33 -4.37 -14.53
CA GLY A 57 10.31 -4.49 -13.07
C GLY A 57 8.91 -4.30 -12.49
N LEU A 58 8.16 -3.31 -13.00
CA LEU A 58 6.76 -3.08 -12.59
C LEU A 58 5.83 -4.23 -13.00
N LEU A 59 6.04 -4.83 -14.17
CA LEU A 59 5.30 -6.01 -14.62
C LEU A 59 5.59 -7.24 -13.75
N TYR A 60 6.83 -7.42 -13.29
CA TYR A 60 7.17 -8.47 -12.31
C TYR A 60 6.41 -8.27 -11.00
N LEU A 61 6.36 -7.04 -10.49
CA LEU A 61 5.60 -6.71 -9.28
C LEU A 61 4.10 -6.95 -9.49
N LEU A 62 3.53 -6.57 -10.64
CA LEU A 62 2.13 -6.81 -10.96
C LEU A 62 1.81 -8.31 -11.07
N ASN A 63 2.75 -9.11 -11.59
CA ASN A 63 2.62 -10.57 -11.65
C ASN A 63 2.65 -11.18 -10.24
N ASP A 64 3.61 -10.77 -9.41
CA ASP A 64 3.76 -11.24 -8.04
C ASP A 64 2.52 -10.89 -7.19
N LEU A 65 1.96 -9.68 -7.33
CA LEU A 65 0.68 -9.33 -6.71
C LEU A 65 -0.47 -10.24 -7.17
N ALA A 66 -0.54 -10.54 -8.47
CA ALA A 66 -1.55 -11.44 -9.01
C ALA A 66 -1.42 -12.90 -8.51
N GLU A 67 -0.21 -13.32 -8.11
CA GLU A 67 0.08 -14.66 -7.59
C GLU A 67 -0.12 -14.77 -6.08
N ARG A 68 0.23 -13.73 -5.32
CA ARG A 68 0.14 -13.69 -3.84
C ARG A 68 -1.29 -13.79 -3.34
N ASP A 69 -2.22 -13.16 -4.04
CA ASP A 69 -3.60 -13.08 -3.60
C ASP A 69 -4.51 -13.97 -4.47
N LYS A 70 -5.22 -14.91 -3.84
CA LYS A 70 -6.29 -15.71 -4.45
C LYS A 70 -7.53 -14.85 -4.75
N TRP A 71 -7.39 -13.75 -5.49
CA TRP A 71 -8.43 -12.75 -5.81
C TRP A 71 -9.48 -13.20 -6.83
N ALA A 72 -9.77 -14.50 -6.93
CA ALA A 72 -10.65 -15.06 -7.96
C ALA A 72 -12.08 -14.46 -7.99
N LYS A 73 -12.48 -13.63 -7.01
CA LYS A 73 -13.81 -12.98 -6.98
C LYS A 73 -13.82 -11.44 -7.00
N ASN A 74 -12.79 -10.73 -6.51
CA ASN A 74 -12.86 -9.28 -6.24
C ASN A 74 -11.65 -8.49 -6.77
N TRP A 75 -11.25 -8.73 -8.01
CA TRP A 75 -10.18 -7.97 -8.65
C TRP A 75 -10.51 -6.45 -8.71
N PRO A 76 -9.65 -5.55 -8.21
CA PRO A 76 -9.88 -4.10 -8.25
C PRO A 76 -10.15 -3.58 -9.66
N ALA A 77 -11.11 -2.67 -9.84
CA ALA A 77 -11.47 -2.12 -11.15
C ALA A 77 -10.27 -1.55 -11.90
N THR A 78 -9.33 -0.92 -11.18
CA THR A 78 -8.05 -0.39 -11.70
C THR A 78 -7.15 -1.45 -12.31
N LEU A 79 -7.02 -2.62 -11.66
CA LEU A 79 -6.25 -3.72 -12.23
C LEU A 79 -7.02 -4.38 -13.39
N ARG A 80 -8.38 -4.34 -13.41
CA ARG A 80 -9.17 -4.82 -14.57
C ARG A 80 -8.97 -3.90 -15.77
N SER A 81 -8.92 -2.58 -15.53
CA SER A 81 -8.78 -1.59 -16.59
C SER A 81 -7.41 -1.62 -17.28
N LEU A 82 -6.38 -2.19 -16.64
CA LEU A 82 -5.09 -2.42 -17.31
C LEU A 82 -5.18 -3.44 -18.45
N ALA A 83 -6.07 -4.44 -18.34
CA ALA A 83 -6.17 -5.58 -19.23
C ALA A 83 -7.43 -5.59 -20.11
N THR A 84 -8.12 -4.46 -20.22
CA THR A 84 -9.18 -4.29 -21.21
C THR A 84 -8.60 -4.26 -22.62
N SER A 85 -9.41 -4.56 -23.63
CA SER A 85 -9.02 -4.43 -25.03
C SER A 85 -8.61 -2.99 -25.34
N ASN A 86 -7.40 -2.81 -25.86
CA ASN A 86 -6.76 -1.50 -26.05
C ASN A 86 -6.45 -0.74 -24.74
N GLY A 87 -6.41 -1.45 -23.61
CA GLY A 87 -6.00 -0.96 -22.31
C GLY A 87 -4.48 -0.83 -22.17
N SER A 88 -3.99 -0.56 -20.96
CA SER A 88 -2.59 -0.24 -20.71
C SER A 88 -1.60 -1.34 -21.11
N LEU A 89 -1.92 -2.60 -20.82
CA LEU A 89 -1.07 -3.75 -21.19
C LEU A 89 -0.99 -3.92 -22.71
N ASP A 90 -2.10 -3.72 -23.43
CA ASP A 90 -2.15 -3.77 -24.89
C ASP A 90 -1.39 -2.62 -25.54
N GLN A 91 -1.47 -1.41 -24.98
CA GLN A 91 -0.73 -0.26 -25.49
C GLN A 91 0.77 -0.40 -25.24
N PHE A 92 1.16 -0.95 -24.08
CA PHE A 92 2.56 -1.28 -23.80
C PHE A 92 3.08 -2.36 -24.76
N ARG A 93 2.27 -3.39 -25.00
CA ARG A 93 2.57 -4.42 -26.01
C ARG A 93 2.82 -3.81 -27.39
N GLN A 94 1.92 -2.94 -27.86
CA GLN A 94 2.05 -2.30 -29.18
C GLN A 94 3.34 -1.47 -29.28
N ALA A 95 3.71 -0.75 -28.21
CA ALA A 95 4.97 -0.01 -28.16
C ALA A 95 6.20 -0.93 -28.27
N LEU A 96 6.18 -2.06 -27.55
CA LEU A 96 7.23 -3.08 -27.66
C LEU A 96 7.26 -3.75 -29.05
N GLU A 97 6.11 -3.95 -29.70
CA GLU A 97 6.01 -4.51 -31.06
C GLU A 97 6.63 -3.58 -32.10
N LEU A 98 6.43 -2.27 -31.97
CA LEU A 98 7.08 -1.27 -32.80
C LEU A 98 8.61 -1.30 -32.61
N LEU A 99 9.08 -1.40 -31.36
CA LEU A 99 10.51 -1.54 -31.07
C LEU A 99 11.08 -2.82 -31.67
N ALA A 100 10.45 -3.96 -31.40
CA ALA A 100 10.90 -5.26 -31.88
C ALA A 100 10.91 -5.33 -33.41
N LYS A 101 9.90 -4.77 -34.10
CA LYS A 101 9.84 -4.76 -35.58
C LYS A 101 11.02 -4.01 -36.19
N LYS A 102 11.44 -2.89 -35.59
CA LYS A 102 12.57 -2.08 -36.08
C LYS A 102 13.93 -2.62 -35.64
N LEU A 103 14.01 -3.30 -34.51
CA LEU A 103 15.26 -3.80 -33.92
C LEU A 103 15.55 -5.28 -34.23
N ALA A 104 14.58 -6.04 -34.74
CA ALA A 104 14.75 -7.46 -35.01
C ALA A 104 15.88 -7.72 -36.03
N PRO A 105 16.64 -8.81 -35.86
CA PRO A 105 17.65 -9.20 -36.84
C PRO A 105 17.00 -9.54 -38.18
N VAL A 106 17.54 -9.00 -39.26
CA VAL A 106 17.07 -9.26 -40.63
C VAL A 106 17.31 -10.74 -40.99
N ALA A 107 16.24 -11.47 -41.32
CA ALA A 107 16.33 -12.87 -41.69
C ALA A 107 17.17 -13.05 -42.98
N GLY A 108 18.20 -13.89 -42.92
CA GLY A 108 19.09 -14.21 -44.05
C GLY A 108 20.50 -13.61 -43.97
N LEU A 109 20.79 -12.75 -42.99
CA LEU A 109 22.15 -12.26 -42.73
C LEU A 109 22.76 -13.01 -41.54
N SER A 110 23.79 -13.81 -41.82
CA SER A 110 24.50 -14.65 -40.85
C SER A 110 25.03 -13.85 -39.65
N LYS A 111 25.14 -14.55 -38.51
CA LYS A 111 25.66 -14.14 -37.18
C LYS A 111 27.07 -13.51 -37.14
N ALA A 112 27.66 -13.13 -38.26
CA ALA A 112 28.95 -12.48 -38.32
C ALA A 112 28.86 -11.20 -39.15
N GLY A 113 28.92 -10.05 -38.47
CA GLY A 113 29.70 -8.94 -39.03
C GLY A 113 28.99 -7.73 -39.63
N LYS A 114 27.71 -7.45 -39.35
CA LYS A 114 27.20 -6.07 -39.46
C LYS A 114 26.40 -5.67 -38.23
N VAL A 115 27.04 -4.85 -37.41
CA VAL A 115 26.47 -4.08 -36.32
C VAL A 115 25.20 -3.37 -36.83
N LEU A 116 24.06 -3.61 -36.19
CA LEU A 116 22.81 -2.91 -36.54
C LEU A 116 23.00 -1.43 -36.21
N ALA A 117 22.94 -0.58 -37.24
CA ALA A 117 22.87 0.88 -37.07
C ALA A 117 21.50 1.24 -36.47
N TRP A 118 21.44 2.34 -35.70
CA TRP A 118 20.22 2.78 -35.01
C TRP A 118 19.08 3.05 -36.02
N PRO A 119 17.97 2.28 -36.02
CA PRO A 119 16.98 2.30 -37.09
C PRO A 119 15.81 3.28 -36.87
N PHE A 120 15.89 4.13 -35.84
CA PHE A 120 14.81 5.04 -35.47
C PHE A 120 15.16 6.49 -35.74
N GLU A 121 14.18 7.21 -36.26
CA GLU A 121 14.18 8.66 -36.29
C GLU A 121 13.91 9.22 -34.89
N LYS A 122 14.36 10.45 -34.63
CA LYS A 122 14.21 11.09 -33.30
C LYS A 122 12.76 11.16 -32.83
N GLY A 123 11.82 11.42 -33.76
CA GLY A 123 10.38 11.48 -33.46
C GLY A 123 9.79 10.13 -33.05
N ASP A 124 10.19 9.04 -33.71
CA ASP A 124 9.72 7.68 -33.40
C ASP A 124 10.18 7.22 -32.02
N VAL A 125 11.46 7.49 -31.68
CA VAL A 125 12.01 7.18 -30.36
C VAL A 125 11.23 7.91 -29.27
N GLN A 126 10.95 9.19 -29.48
CA GLN A 126 10.24 10.02 -28.53
C GLN A 126 8.79 9.57 -28.34
N PHE A 127 8.09 9.20 -29.42
CA PHE A 127 6.74 8.66 -29.36
C PHE A 127 6.67 7.34 -28.56
N VAL A 128 7.62 6.42 -28.80
CA VAL A 128 7.68 5.15 -28.09
C VAL A 128 8.02 5.36 -26.61
N LEU A 129 8.99 6.23 -26.31
CA LEU A 129 9.35 6.59 -24.93
C LEU A 129 8.15 7.16 -24.17
N LEU A 130 7.47 8.16 -24.73
CA LEU A 130 6.25 8.75 -24.16
C LEU A 130 5.20 7.67 -23.85
N THR A 131 4.99 6.76 -24.79
CA THR A 131 4.02 5.68 -24.63
C THR A 131 4.41 4.75 -23.47
N ILE A 132 5.67 4.34 -23.39
CA ILE A 132 6.18 3.47 -22.32
C ILE A 132 6.10 4.18 -20.97
N GLU A 133 6.56 5.42 -20.88
CA GLU A 133 6.51 6.24 -19.66
C GLU A 133 5.06 6.39 -19.16
N ARG A 134 4.10 6.64 -20.07
CA ARG A 134 2.68 6.70 -19.73
C ARG A 134 2.16 5.38 -19.15
N GLN A 135 2.51 4.25 -19.76
CA GLN A 135 2.06 2.95 -19.26
C GLN A 135 2.71 2.60 -17.92
N LYS A 136 3.98 2.97 -17.72
CA LYS A 136 4.64 2.82 -16.41
C LYS A 136 3.91 3.57 -15.30
N THR A 137 3.48 4.81 -15.54
CA THR A 137 2.67 5.55 -14.56
C THR A 137 1.39 4.82 -14.22
N LEU A 138 0.71 4.24 -15.20
CA LEU A 138 -0.51 3.45 -14.99
C LEU A 138 -0.24 2.13 -14.26
N PHE A 139 0.90 1.48 -14.51
CA PHE A 139 1.34 0.30 -13.76
C PHE A 139 1.67 0.64 -12.31
N ILE A 140 2.35 1.76 -12.05
CA ILE A 140 2.62 2.26 -10.69
C ILE A 140 1.31 2.54 -9.95
N LEU A 141 0.37 3.24 -10.58
CA LEU A 141 -0.95 3.50 -10.00
C LEU A 141 -1.73 2.20 -9.68
N ALA A 142 -1.53 1.18 -10.50
CA ALA A 142 -2.14 -0.13 -10.28
C ALA A 142 -1.41 -0.96 -9.22
N LEU A 143 -0.09 -0.84 -9.07
CA LEU A 143 0.68 -1.43 -7.97
C LEU A 143 0.32 -0.77 -6.63
N GLN A 144 0.06 0.54 -6.64
CA GLN A 144 -0.51 1.28 -5.51
C GLN A 144 -1.94 0.85 -5.16
N SER A 145 -2.55 -0.07 -5.94
CA SER A 145 -3.76 -0.81 -5.55
C SER A 145 -3.54 -1.72 -4.34
N ASP A 146 -2.32 -1.91 -3.83
CA ASP A 146 -2.11 -2.57 -2.52
C ASP A 146 -2.82 -1.83 -1.38
N HIS A 147 -2.99 -0.52 -1.49
CA HIS A 147 -3.88 0.26 -0.61
C HIS A 147 -5.35 -0.18 -0.73
N ILE A 148 -5.80 -0.61 -1.90
CA ILE A 148 -7.12 -1.21 -2.12
C ILE A 148 -7.17 -2.63 -1.51
N GLY A 149 -6.07 -3.39 -1.57
CA GLY A 149 -5.93 -4.69 -0.90
C GLY A 149 -6.05 -4.59 0.62
N LEU A 150 -5.25 -3.70 1.24
CA LEU A 150 -5.33 -3.36 2.67
C LEU A 150 -6.72 -2.86 3.05
N ARG A 151 -7.30 -1.95 2.28
CA ARG A 151 -8.67 -1.45 2.48
C ARG A 151 -9.71 -2.58 2.40
N ASN A 152 -9.65 -3.44 1.39
CA ASN A 152 -10.59 -4.56 1.20
C ASN A 152 -10.45 -5.61 2.31
N CYS A 153 -9.22 -5.92 2.73
CA CYS A 153 -8.96 -6.77 3.88
C CYS A 153 -9.58 -6.18 5.14
N THR A 154 -9.42 -4.87 5.35
CA THR A 154 -9.95 -4.14 6.50
C THR A 154 -11.50 -4.08 6.49
N LEU A 155 -12.09 -3.84 5.32
CA LEU A 155 -13.54 -3.96 5.08
C LEU A 155 -14.07 -5.37 5.34
N SER A 156 -13.30 -6.41 4.99
CA SER A 156 -13.66 -7.80 5.27
C SER A 156 -13.68 -8.10 6.78
N ILE A 157 -12.83 -7.43 7.57
CA ILE A 157 -12.84 -7.53 9.03
C ILE A 157 -14.07 -6.81 9.58
N ARG A 158 -14.40 -5.62 9.07
CA ARG A 158 -15.58 -4.87 9.49
C ARG A 158 -16.90 -5.58 9.17
N THR A 159 -17.03 -6.18 7.99
CA THR A 159 -18.23 -6.99 7.65
C THR A 159 -18.36 -8.23 8.54
N LYS A 160 -17.24 -8.80 9.02
CA LYS A 160 -17.25 -9.88 10.02
C LYS A 160 -17.58 -9.41 11.43
N TYR A 161 -17.35 -8.12 11.75
CA TYR A 161 -17.59 -7.52 13.06
C TYR A 161 -18.34 -6.19 12.90
N SER A 162 -19.61 -6.28 12.50
CA SER A 162 -20.41 -5.15 11.98
C SER A 162 -20.62 -3.97 12.96
N SER A 163 -20.42 -4.19 14.25
CA SER A 163 -20.49 -3.16 15.30
C SER A 163 -19.14 -2.51 15.64
N THR A 164 -18.02 -3.08 15.21
CA THR A 164 -16.68 -2.63 15.61
C THR A 164 -16.29 -1.32 14.91
N GLY A 165 -15.82 -0.34 15.69
CA GLY A 165 -15.39 0.96 15.19
C GLY A 165 -16.52 1.94 14.82
N GLN A 166 -17.79 1.63 15.10
CA GLN A 166 -18.90 2.58 14.91
C GLN A 166 -18.80 3.78 15.87
N TRP A 167 -18.38 3.53 17.10
CA TRP A 167 -18.17 4.55 18.14
C TRP A 167 -17.26 5.69 17.69
N LEU A 168 -16.33 5.42 16.76
CA LEU A 168 -15.43 6.42 16.21
C LEU A 168 -16.20 7.55 15.51
N PHE A 169 -17.22 7.22 14.73
CA PHE A 169 -18.05 8.22 14.04
C PHE A 169 -18.98 8.99 14.98
N GLU A 170 -19.12 8.53 16.23
CA GLU A 170 -19.89 9.22 17.26
C GLU A 170 -19.07 10.27 18.01
N THR A 171 -17.73 10.19 17.94
CA THR A 171 -16.82 11.15 18.57
C THR A 171 -16.97 12.55 18.00
N GLN A 172 -16.84 13.56 18.86
CA GLN A 172 -17.02 14.94 18.45
C GLN A 172 -15.92 15.37 17.49
N GLU A 173 -14.70 14.86 17.67
CA GLU A 173 -13.53 15.14 16.85
C GLU A 173 -13.73 14.70 15.40
N ILE A 174 -14.29 13.50 15.17
CA ILE A 174 -14.61 13.04 13.82
C ILE A 174 -15.82 13.80 13.26
N LYS A 175 -16.82 14.13 14.07
CA LYS A 175 -17.95 14.95 13.60
C LYS A 175 -17.50 16.35 13.18
N ASP A 176 -16.68 17.01 13.98
CA ASP A 176 -16.09 18.33 13.71
C ASP A 176 -15.21 18.30 12.45
N ARG A 177 -14.49 17.19 12.26
CA ARG A 177 -13.78 16.91 11.01
C ARG A 177 -14.73 16.90 9.83
N LEU A 178 -15.81 16.12 9.91
CA LEU A 178 -16.79 15.94 8.85
C LEU A 178 -17.62 17.20 8.59
N THR A 179 -17.81 18.09 9.57
CA THR A 179 -18.57 19.34 9.41
C THR A 179 -17.72 20.48 8.87
N GLY A 180 -16.44 20.59 9.23
CA GLY A 180 -15.56 21.66 8.73
C GLY A 180 -14.88 22.51 9.79
N ALA A 181 -15.04 22.19 11.08
CA ALA A 181 -14.63 23.06 12.18
C ALA A 181 -13.12 23.03 12.46
N SER A 182 -12.40 22.01 12.00
CA SER A 182 -10.94 21.87 12.17
C SER A 182 -10.30 21.40 10.87
N ASN A 183 -9.07 21.86 10.56
CA ASN A 183 -8.36 21.54 9.31
C ASN A 183 -7.39 20.37 9.44
N VAL A 184 -7.11 19.87 10.65
CA VAL A 184 -6.26 18.68 10.87
C VAL A 184 -6.77 17.91 12.09
N LEU A 185 -6.97 16.59 11.93
CA LEU A 185 -7.23 15.66 13.02
C LEU A 185 -6.10 14.64 13.11
N TRP A 186 -5.41 14.62 14.24
CA TRP A 186 -4.37 13.66 14.54
C TRP A 186 -4.88 12.55 15.46
N CYS A 187 -4.92 11.34 14.91
CA CYS A 187 -5.35 10.12 15.57
C CYS A 187 -4.14 9.33 16.09
N SER A 188 -3.68 9.66 17.29
CA SER A 188 -2.58 8.96 17.96
C SER A 188 -3.08 7.67 18.63
N GLY A 189 -2.30 6.60 18.65
CA GLY A 189 -2.69 5.39 19.40
C GLY A 189 -1.59 4.37 19.52
N ILE A 190 -1.75 3.41 20.43
CA ILE A 190 -0.79 2.33 20.62
C ILE A 190 -0.76 1.37 19.41
N PRO A 191 0.32 0.57 19.24
CA PRO A 191 0.37 -0.46 18.20
C PRO A 191 -0.84 -1.40 18.27
N ARG A 192 -1.41 -1.73 17.10
CA ARG A 192 -2.58 -2.61 16.97
C ARG A 192 -3.82 -2.17 17.79
N ALA A 193 -3.97 -0.87 18.05
CA ALA A 193 -5.19 -0.28 18.61
C ALA A 193 -6.37 -0.22 17.61
N GLY A 194 -6.13 -0.50 16.32
CA GLY A 194 -7.15 -0.40 15.27
C GLY A 194 -7.08 0.87 14.42
N LYS A 195 -5.94 1.59 14.41
CA LYS A 195 -5.75 2.81 13.60
C LYS A 195 -6.01 2.62 12.10
N ILE A 196 -5.46 1.55 11.51
CA ILE A 196 -5.70 1.18 10.10
C ILE A 196 -7.20 0.93 9.84
N LEU A 197 -7.89 0.31 10.81
CA LEU A 197 -9.34 0.07 10.75
C LEU A 197 -10.13 1.39 10.80
N LEU A 198 -9.68 2.35 11.62
CA LEU A 198 -10.24 3.71 11.63
C LEU A 198 -10.04 4.40 10.28
N ALA A 199 -8.81 4.46 9.78
CA ALA A 199 -8.51 5.15 8.52
C ALA A 199 -9.35 4.59 7.37
N SER A 200 -9.35 3.26 7.21
CA SER A 200 -10.14 2.58 6.17
C SER A 200 -11.64 2.81 6.35
N SER A 201 -12.16 2.70 7.58
CA SER A 201 -13.58 2.92 7.84
C SER A 201 -14.01 4.35 7.54
N THR A 202 -13.15 5.33 7.83
CA THR A 202 -13.40 6.74 7.52
C THR A 202 -13.43 6.96 6.02
N ILE A 203 -12.48 6.41 5.26
CA ILE A 203 -12.46 6.47 3.80
C ILE A 203 -13.76 5.89 3.23
N ASP A 204 -14.17 4.70 3.69
CA ASP A 204 -15.41 4.05 3.24
C ASP A 204 -16.67 4.85 3.58
N HIS A 205 -16.66 5.51 4.74
CA HIS A 205 -17.78 6.37 5.16
C HIS A 205 -17.87 7.61 4.28
N LEU A 206 -16.74 8.31 4.08
CA LEU A 206 -16.64 9.50 3.23
C LEU A 206 -17.09 9.20 1.79
N GLU A 207 -16.63 8.10 1.20
CA GLU A 207 -17.04 7.74 -0.17
C GLU A 207 -18.53 7.41 -0.28
N ARG A 208 -19.16 6.91 0.79
CA ARG A 208 -20.59 6.60 0.83
C ARG A 208 -21.46 7.84 0.97
N ILE A 209 -21.06 8.78 1.85
CA ILE A 209 -21.84 10.01 2.10
C ILE A 209 -21.58 11.07 1.03
N PHE A 210 -20.41 11.05 0.39
CA PHE A 210 -20.02 11.97 -0.68
C PHE A 210 -19.73 11.20 -1.99
N PRO A 211 -20.78 10.65 -2.63
CA PRO A 211 -20.64 10.02 -3.95
C PRO A 211 -20.44 11.06 -5.07
N GLN A 212 -20.69 12.34 -4.78
CA GLN A 212 -20.60 13.44 -5.74
C GLN A 212 -19.13 13.75 -6.08
N MET A 213 -18.89 14.17 -7.33
CA MET A 213 -17.54 14.46 -7.84
C MET A 213 -16.98 15.81 -7.37
N GLU A 214 -17.79 16.67 -6.76
CA GLU A 214 -17.37 17.98 -6.23
C GLU A 214 -16.51 17.88 -4.98
N ILE A 215 -16.56 16.74 -4.27
CA ILE A 215 -15.78 16.48 -3.06
C ILE A 215 -14.65 15.51 -3.39
N GLY A 216 -13.43 15.99 -3.18
CA GLY A 216 -12.21 15.22 -3.34
C GLY A 216 -12.00 14.28 -2.16
N ILE A 217 -11.63 13.03 -2.43
CA ILE A 217 -11.23 12.07 -1.41
C ILE A 217 -9.94 11.42 -1.87
N SER A 218 -8.91 11.52 -1.03
CA SER A 218 -7.59 10.97 -1.29
C SER A 218 -7.02 10.34 -0.04
N TYR A 219 -6.15 9.34 -0.20
CA TYR A 219 -5.59 8.63 0.93
C TYR A 219 -4.31 7.88 0.58
N ILE A 220 -3.48 7.66 1.60
CA ILE A 220 -2.26 6.83 1.55
C ILE A 220 -2.16 5.98 2.81
N TYR A 221 -1.54 4.80 2.68
CA TYR A 221 -1.18 3.95 3.82
C TYR A 221 0.33 3.82 3.88
N CYS A 222 0.94 4.38 4.91
CA CYS A 222 2.38 4.34 5.09
C CYS A 222 2.82 2.96 5.60
N ASP A 223 3.91 2.44 5.06
CA ASP A 223 4.50 1.16 5.46
C ASP A 223 6.03 1.26 5.40
N TYR A 224 6.69 1.05 6.54
CA TYR A 224 8.15 1.13 6.65
C TYR A 224 8.88 0.08 5.80
N LYS A 225 8.18 -0.98 5.38
CA LYS A 225 8.73 -2.02 4.50
C LYS A 225 8.74 -1.61 3.04
N ASP A 226 7.92 -0.62 2.67
CA ASP A 226 7.80 -0.17 1.30
C ASP A 226 8.84 0.91 0.98
N GLN A 227 9.96 0.47 0.43
CA GLN A 227 11.06 1.37 0.03
C GLN A 227 10.69 2.32 -1.12
N SER A 228 9.55 2.10 -1.78
CA SER A 228 9.07 2.97 -2.85
C SER A 228 8.36 4.23 -2.31
N GLN A 229 8.07 4.32 -0.99
CA GLN A 229 7.37 5.45 -0.38
C GLN A 229 8.26 6.69 -0.19
N THR A 230 8.76 7.23 -1.30
CA THR A 230 9.39 8.55 -1.34
C THR A 230 8.32 9.65 -1.32
N ALA A 231 8.71 10.89 -0.97
CA ALA A 231 7.77 12.02 -0.94
C ALA A 231 7.06 12.21 -2.29
N VAL A 232 7.81 12.09 -3.41
CA VAL A 232 7.26 12.15 -4.77
C VAL A 232 6.18 11.09 -5.00
N ASN A 233 6.44 9.85 -4.61
CA ASN A 233 5.50 8.75 -4.85
C ASN A 233 4.26 8.84 -3.95
N LEU A 234 4.40 9.30 -2.71
CA LEU A 234 3.28 9.53 -1.79
C LEU A 234 2.39 10.68 -2.29
N LEU A 235 2.98 11.81 -2.71
CA LEU A 235 2.24 12.93 -3.30
C LEU A 235 1.59 12.53 -4.63
N GLY A 236 2.30 11.79 -5.48
CA GLY A 236 1.77 11.24 -6.73
C GLY A 236 0.59 10.29 -6.50
N SER A 237 0.62 9.50 -5.41
CA SER A 237 -0.51 8.66 -5.01
C SER A 237 -1.73 9.49 -4.65
N LEU A 238 -1.52 10.58 -3.89
CA LEU A 238 -2.60 11.49 -3.49
C LEU A 238 -3.24 12.18 -4.71
N ILE A 239 -2.40 12.69 -5.62
CA ILE A 239 -2.82 13.29 -6.90
C ILE A 239 -3.60 12.28 -7.73
N GLY A 240 -3.07 11.06 -7.87
CA GLY A 240 -3.71 9.97 -8.59
C GLY A 240 -5.14 9.74 -8.09
N LYS A 241 -5.34 9.64 -6.78
CA LYS A 241 -6.69 9.43 -6.21
C LYS A 241 -7.64 10.61 -6.46
N LEU A 242 -7.15 11.85 -6.42
CA LEU A 242 -7.98 13.01 -6.76
C LEU A 242 -8.36 13.04 -8.25
N LEU A 243 -7.42 12.69 -9.14
CA LEU A 243 -7.68 12.58 -10.59
C LEU A 243 -8.77 11.56 -10.89
N TRP A 244 -8.82 10.44 -10.15
CA TRP A 244 -9.85 9.42 -10.34
C TRP A 244 -11.28 9.93 -10.09
N ARG A 245 -11.45 11.02 -9.33
CA ARG A 245 -12.74 11.68 -9.13
C ARG A 245 -13.02 12.81 -10.13
N GLN A 246 -12.04 13.19 -10.94
CA GLN A 246 -12.20 14.21 -11.97
C GLN A 246 -12.44 13.54 -13.33
N SER A 247 -13.45 14.04 -14.05
CA SER A 247 -13.77 13.57 -15.40
C SER A 247 -12.77 14.07 -16.46
N ILE A 248 -12.00 15.10 -16.13
CA ILE A 248 -11.09 15.82 -17.02
C ILE A 248 -9.74 15.97 -16.32
N ILE A 249 -8.66 15.68 -17.03
CA ILE A 249 -7.30 15.87 -16.52
C ILE A 249 -7.00 17.38 -16.51
N PRO A 250 -6.56 17.97 -15.39
CA PRO A 250 -6.19 19.38 -15.33
C PRO A 250 -5.05 19.72 -16.30
N GLU A 251 -5.13 20.88 -16.94
CA GLU A 251 -4.14 21.34 -17.92
C GLU A 251 -2.75 21.46 -17.31
N GLU A 252 -2.61 21.83 -16.04
CA GLU A 252 -1.30 21.93 -15.38
C GLU A 252 -0.61 20.58 -15.27
N LEU A 253 -1.36 19.50 -15.03
CA LEU A 253 -0.80 18.15 -14.96
C LEU A 253 -0.34 17.70 -16.35
N GLU A 254 -1.14 17.99 -17.38
CA GLU A 254 -0.77 17.69 -18.76
C GLU A 254 0.47 18.48 -19.21
N LEU A 255 0.56 19.75 -18.83
CA LEU A 255 1.72 20.61 -19.12
C LEU A 255 2.98 20.15 -18.39
N SER A 256 2.87 19.80 -17.10
CA SER A 256 3.97 19.24 -16.32
C SER A 256 4.47 17.95 -16.96
N TYR A 257 3.56 17.03 -17.31
CA TYR A 257 3.90 15.79 -18.01
C TYR A 257 4.64 16.05 -19.33
N LYS A 258 4.11 16.92 -20.21
CA LYS A 258 4.76 17.28 -21.48
C LYS A 258 6.15 17.90 -21.28
N THR A 259 6.31 18.75 -20.27
CA THR A 259 7.57 19.43 -19.95
C THR A 259 8.63 18.44 -19.48
N HIS A 260 8.29 17.57 -18.54
CA HIS A 260 9.25 16.61 -17.98
C HIS A 260 9.60 15.51 -18.98
N THR A 261 8.64 15.06 -19.81
CA THR A 261 8.97 14.10 -20.87
C THR A 261 9.89 14.72 -21.94
N SER A 262 9.62 15.95 -22.38
CA SER A 262 10.46 16.63 -23.38
C SER A 262 11.86 16.96 -22.85
N LYS A 263 11.97 17.37 -21.59
CA LYS A 263 13.25 17.69 -20.92
C LYS A 263 13.96 16.50 -20.34
N HIS A 264 13.37 15.31 -20.42
CA HIS A 264 13.98 14.08 -19.95
C HIS A 264 14.22 14.05 -18.42
N THR A 265 13.38 14.73 -17.65
CA THR A 265 13.44 14.82 -16.19
C THR A 265 12.17 14.29 -15.53
N HIS A 266 12.14 14.28 -14.20
CA HIS A 266 10.93 14.02 -13.41
C HIS A 266 10.55 15.26 -12.61
N PRO A 267 9.26 15.48 -12.33
CA PRO A 267 8.86 16.57 -11.44
C PRO A 267 9.44 16.36 -10.04
N SER A 268 9.93 17.45 -9.47
CA SER A 268 10.43 17.55 -8.10
C SER A 268 9.30 17.45 -7.07
N VAL A 269 9.65 17.26 -5.80
CA VAL A 269 8.67 17.24 -4.69
C VAL A 269 7.85 18.53 -4.65
N THR A 270 8.47 19.69 -4.87
CA THR A 270 7.80 20.99 -4.87
C THR A 270 6.81 21.11 -6.03
N GLU A 271 7.14 20.57 -7.21
CA GLU A 271 6.22 20.51 -8.35
C GLU A 271 5.03 19.58 -8.06
N TYR A 272 5.26 18.40 -7.46
CA TYR A 272 4.19 17.51 -7.01
C TYR A 272 3.29 18.17 -5.95
N ALA A 273 3.87 18.88 -4.99
CA ALA A 273 3.12 19.62 -3.97
C ALA A 273 2.24 20.71 -4.58
N ALA A 274 2.79 21.48 -5.53
CA ALA A 274 2.05 22.52 -6.24
C ALA A 274 0.87 21.94 -7.06
N ILE A 275 1.09 20.82 -7.75
CA ILE A 275 0.03 20.11 -8.48
C ILE A 275 -1.06 19.64 -7.52
N LEU A 276 -0.69 19.00 -6.40
CA LEU A 276 -1.65 18.52 -5.40
C LEU A 276 -2.50 19.67 -4.85
N ARG A 277 -1.87 20.80 -4.50
CA ARG A 277 -2.56 22.00 -4.01
C ARG A 277 -3.53 22.57 -5.05
N ASN A 278 -3.10 22.73 -6.30
CA ASN A 278 -3.94 23.25 -7.37
C ASN A 278 -5.14 22.33 -7.64
N MET A 279 -4.90 21.02 -7.68
CA MET A 279 -5.97 20.04 -7.78
C MET A 279 -6.95 20.12 -6.63
N ALA A 280 -6.46 20.30 -5.40
CA ALA A 280 -7.32 20.41 -4.24
C ALA A 280 -8.25 21.64 -4.28
N MET A 281 -7.78 22.76 -4.85
CA MET A 281 -8.61 23.96 -5.05
C MET A 281 -9.76 23.76 -6.06
N GLY A 282 -9.65 22.77 -6.95
CA GLY A 282 -10.71 22.44 -7.91
C GLY A 282 -11.93 21.76 -7.29
N PHE A 283 -11.85 21.35 -6.02
CA PHE A 283 -12.96 20.74 -5.28
C PHE A 283 -13.55 21.74 -4.28
N SER A 284 -14.85 21.62 -4.00
CA SER A 284 -15.47 22.41 -2.93
C SER A 284 -14.90 22.07 -1.56
N ARG A 285 -14.49 20.82 -1.38
CA ARG A 285 -13.83 20.29 -0.19
C ARG A 285 -13.01 19.05 -0.54
N VAL A 286 -11.87 18.86 0.13
CA VAL A 286 -11.01 17.68 -0.08
C VAL A 286 -10.72 17.01 1.24
N PHE A 287 -10.97 15.70 1.33
CA PHE A 287 -10.53 14.87 2.45
C PHE A 287 -9.26 14.12 2.08
N ILE A 288 -8.23 14.23 2.93
CA ILE A 288 -6.98 13.48 2.79
C ILE A 288 -6.77 12.64 4.04
N VAL A 289 -6.63 11.32 3.86
CA VAL A 289 -6.38 10.37 4.96
C VAL A 289 -4.97 9.79 4.84
N VAL A 290 -4.14 10.00 5.85
CA VAL A 290 -2.78 9.47 5.93
C VAL A 290 -2.73 8.46 7.07
N ASP A 291 -2.65 7.18 6.75
CA ASP A 291 -2.56 6.13 7.76
C ASP A 291 -1.11 5.78 8.09
N ALA A 292 -0.83 5.59 9.39
CA ALA A 292 0.45 5.17 9.94
C ALA A 292 1.65 6.08 9.57
N LEU A 293 1.49 7.40 9.68
CA LEU A 293 2.55 8.38 9.32
C LEU A 293 3.91 8.11 10.00
N ASP A 294 3.91 7.50 11.18
CA ASP A 294 5.14 7.08 11.87
C ASP A 294 5.94 5.98 11.15
N GLU A 295 5.33 5.28 10.19
CA GLU A 295 5.97 4.21 9.41
C GLU A 295 6.58 4.72 8.10
N VAL A 296 6.48 6.03 7.79
CA VAL A 296 7.24 6.63 6.70
C VAL A 296 8.73 6.60 7.06
N MET A 297 9.53 5.95 6.23
CA MET A 297 10.98 5.95 6.44
C MET A 297 11.54 7.37 6.27
N GLU A 298 12.26 7.85 7.29
CA GLU A 298 13.03 9.10 7.25
C GLU A 298 14.33 8.94 6.43
N LYS A 299 14.19 8.55 5.16
CA LYS A 299 15.25 8.70 4.18
C LYS A 299 15.10 10.08 3.55
N ASP A 300 16.16 10.89 3.61
CA ASP A 300 16.27 12.19 2.93
C ASP A 300 15.16 13.20 3.25
N GLY A 301 14.62 13.19 4.48
CA GLY A 301 13.56 14.13 4.90
C GLY A 301 12.19 13.88 4.27
N THR A 302 11.93 12.65 3.79
CA THR A 302 10.68 12.28 3.11
C THR A 302 9.42 12.64 3.89
N ARG A 303 9.39 12.37 5.20
CA ARG A 303 8.24 12.68 6.07
C ARG A 303 7.99 14.19 6.17
N ASP A 304 9.05 14.96 6.38
CA ASP A 304 8.97 16.41 6.52
C ASP A 304 8.52 17.06 5.21
N ALA A 305 9.03 16.56 4.08
CA ALA A 305 8.64 17.02 2.76
C ALA A 305 7.16 16.71 2.45
N LEU A 306 6.66 15.53 2.84
CA LEU A 306 5.24 15.18 2.75
C LEU A 306 4.39 16.10 3.64
N MET A 307 4.77 16.29 4.90
CA MET A 307 4.03 17.12 5.85
C MET A 307 4.00 18.60 5.42
N ALA A 308 5.12 19.14 4.98
CA ALA A 308 5.19 20.50 4.42
C ALA A 308 4.22 20.66 3.24
N SER A 309 4.16 19.66 2.35
CA SER A 309 3.26 19.66 1.19
C SER A 309 1.78 19.56 1.59
N LEU A 310 1.46 18.79 2.64
CA LEU A 310 0.10 18.66 3.16
C LEU A 310 -0.37 19.91 3.93
N ASN A 311 0.54 20.57 4.63
CA ASN A 311 0.28 21.80 5.38
C ASN A 311 0.10 23.02 4.45
N ASP A 312 0.70 23.01 3.25
CA ASP A 312 0.54 24.05 2.22
C ASP A 312 -0.79 23.94 1.44
N LEU A 313 -1.62 22.93 1.72
CA LEU A 313 -2.92 22.80 1.07
C LEU A 313 -3.88 23.91 1.47
N SER A 314 -4.80 24.24 0.56
CA SER A 314 -5.81 25.28 0.76
C SER A 314 -6.77 24.97 1.92
N SER A 315 -7.45 25.99 2.43
CA SER A 315 -8.34 25.89 3.59
C SER A 315 -9.55 24.96 3.42
N ASN A 316 -9.85 24.55 2.18
CA ASN A 316 -10.87 23.53 1.87
C ASN A 316 -10.36 22.09 2.06
N ALA A 317 -9.08 21.90 2.36
CA ALA A 317 -8.45 20.60 2.58
C ALA A 317 -8.60 20.13 4.02
N GLN A 318 -8.85 18.83 4.15
CA GLN A 318 -9.18 18.17 5.38
C GLN A 318 -8.33 16.92 5.60
N LEU A 319 -7.20 17.12 6.27
CA LEU A 319 -6.30 16.08 6.72
C LEU A 319 -6.79 15.28 7.96
N LEU A 320 -6.81 13.95 7.85
CA LEU A 320 -6.86 13.01 8.97
C LEU A 320 -5.57 12.19 8.94
N VAL A 321 -4.81 12.22 10.03
CA VAL A 321 -3.55 11.47 10.15
C VAL A 321 -3.68 10.44 11.25
N THR A 322 -3.27 9.19 11.02
CA THR A 322 -3.09 8.20 12.09
C THR A 322 -1.60 7.94 12.33
N SER A 323 -1.20 7.76 13.58
CA SER A 323 0.17 7.35 13.91
C SER A 323 0.29 6.74 15.31
N ARG A 324 1.47 6.18 15.63
CA ARG A 324 1.91 6.03 17.02
C ARG A 324 2.19 7.40 17.64
N TRP A 325 2.11 7.46 18.96
CA TRP A 325 2.57 8.63 19.69
C TRP A 325 4.11 8.62 19.70
N ILE A 326 4.70 9.69 19.14
CA ILE A 326 6.14 9.93 19.09
C ILE A 326 6.32 11.43 19.37
N PRO A 327 7.31 11.84 20.18
CA PRO A 327 7.51 13.25 20.55
C PRO A 327 7.62 14.21 19.36
N SER A 328 8.28 13.80 18.27
CA SER A 328 8.41 14.64 17.07
C SER A 328 7.07 14.93 16.40
N LEU A 329 6.17 13.95 16.34
CA LEU A 329 4.82 14.13 15.79
C LEU A 329 3.91 14.93 16.75
N GLU A 330 4.12 14.84 18.06
CA GLU A 330 3.39 15.67 19.01
C GLU A 330 3.73 17.16 18.85
N GLN A 331 5.01 17.46 18.59
CA GLN A 331 5.44 18.82 18.27
C GLN A 331 4.86 19.29 16.93
N GLU A 332 4.88 18.43 15.90
CA GLU A 332 4.33 18.72 14.57
C GLU A 332 2.82 19.01 14.62
N PHE A 333 2.05 18.24 15.40
CA PHE A 333 0.60 18.34 15.50
C PHE A 333 0.12 19.11 16.74
N CYS A 334 0.95 19.98 17.32
CA CYS A 334 0.62 20.67 18.58
C CYS A 334 -0.62 21.58 18.51
N THR A 335 -0.98 22.07 17.32
CA THR A 335 -2.17 22.89 17.07
C THR A 335 -3.36 22.10 16.51
N ALA A 336 -3.17 20.82 16.18
CA ALA A 336 -4.21 19.99 15.60
C ALA A 336 -5.16 19.43 16.67
N SER A 337 -6.40 19.13 16.27
CA SER A 337 -7.30 18.34 17.11
C SER A 337 -6.72 16.93 17.29
N ARG A 338 -6.68 16.42 18.52
CA ARG A 338 -6.12 15.09 18.82
C ARG A 338 -7.21 14.14 19.27
N LEU A 339 -7.26 12.96 18.65
CA LEU A 339 -8.06 11.82 19.09
C LEU A 339 -7.12 10.67 19.49
N GLU A 340 -7.23 10.19 20.72
CA GLU A 340 -6.48 9.00 21.16
C GLU A 340 -7.25 7.72 20.81
N ILE A 341 -6.74 6.93 19.88
CA ILE A 341 -7.31 5.64 19.50
C ILE A 341 -6.84 4.58 20.49
N ARG A 342 -7.80 4.06 21.25
CA ARG A 342 -7.68 2.86 22.08
C ARG A 342 -8.72 1.85 21.65
N ALA A 343 -8.42 0.56 21.78
CA ALA A 343 -9.43 -0.46 21.55
C ALA A 343 -10.53 -0.32 22.61
N ASN A 344 -11.77 -0.14 22.15
CA ASN A 344 -12.93 -0.06 23.03
C ASN A 344 -13.18 -1.44 23.66
N ASN A 345 -13.41 -1.50 24.98
CA ASN A 345 -13.68 -2.74 25.68
C ASN A 345 -14.91 -3.48 25.13
N GLY A 346 -15.93 -2.78 24.63
CA GLY A 346 -17.09 -3.36 23.97
C GLY A 346 -16.76 -4.04 22.64
N ASP A 347 -15.85 -3.44 21.87
CA ASP A 347 -15.35 -4.02 20.61
C ASP A 347 -14.51 -5.28 20.88
N ILE A 348 -13.63 -5.22 21.90
CA ILE A 348 -12.87 -6.38 22.37
C ILE A 348 -13.83 -7.48 22.84
N ALA A 349 -14.85 -7.15 23.64
CA ALA A 349 -15.84 -8.10 24.14
C ALA A 349 -16.62 -8.78 23.01
N THR A 350 -16.98 -8.03 21.98
CA THR A 350 -17.66 -8.55 20.78
C THR A 350 -16.74 -9.53 20.03
N TYR A 351 -15.48 -9.14 19.82
CA TYR A 351 -14.49 -10.03 19.21
C TYR A 351 -14.29 -11.31 20.02
N VAL A 352 -14.06 -11.20 21.34
CA VAL A 352 -13.87 -12.36 22.23
C VAL A 352 -15.08 -13.29 22.16
N GLN A 353 -16.29 -12.75 22.26
CA GLN A 353 -17.52 -13.54 22.17
C GLN A 353 -17.59 -14.31 20.86
N SER A 354 -17.32 -13.66 19.73
CA SER A 354 -17.32 -14.32 18.42
C SER A 354 -16.32 -15.48 18.33
N GLN A 355 -15.19 -15.40 19.04
CA GLN A 355 -14.17 -16.43 19.04
C GLN A 355 -14.54 -17.57 19.99
N VAL A 356 -15.16 -17.25 21.12
CA VAL A 356 -15.76 -18.22 22.04
C VAL A 356 -16.80 -19.09 21.30
N ASP A 357 -17.66 -18.47 20.51
CA ASP A 357 -18.70 -19.18 19.77
C ASP A 357 -18.13 -20.12 18.70
N LYS A 358 -17.04 -19.70 18.05
CA LYS A 358 -16.36 -20.46 16.98
C LYS A 358 -15.45 -21.59 17.49
N ARG A 359 -14.99 -21.53 18.74
CA ARG A 359 -13.94 -22.43 19.26
C ARG A 359 -14.46 -23.25 20.45
N PRO A 360 -14.79 -24.55 20.26
CA PRO A 360 -15.42 -25.37 21.29
C PRO A 360 -14.64 -25.47 22.60
N ARG A 361 -13.29 -25.56 22.52
CA ARG A 361 -12.42 -25.61 23.70
C ARG A 361 -12.44 -24.30 24.48
N LEU A 362 -12.33 -23.17 23.79
CA LEU A 362 -12.42 -21.85 24.41
C LEU A 362 -13.80 -21.66 25.08
N ARG A 363 -14.87 -22.11 24.43
CA ARG A 363 -16.22 -22.14 25.00
C ARG A 363 -16.31 -22.96 26.28
N ALA A 364 -15.66 -24.11 26.34
CA ALA A 364 -15.62 -24.94 27.54
C ALA A 364 -14.86 -24.24 28.68
N HIS A 365 -13.76 -23.55 28.37
CA HIS A 365 -12.98 -22.80 29.36
C HIS A 365 -13.75 -21.61 29.93
N VAL A 366 -14.38 -20.80 29.07
CA VAL A 366 -15.19 -19.65 29.49
C VAL A 366 -16.44 -20.07 30.27
N ARG A 367 -17.06 -21.21 29.94
CA ARG A 367 -18.17 -21.78 30.74
C ARG A 367 -17.75 -22.23 32.14
N ARG A 368 -16.51 -22.66 32.31
CA ARG A 368 -15.98 -23.11 33.61
C ARG A 368 -15.54 -21.96 34.51
N ASP A 369 -15.17 -20.82 33.93
CA ASP A 369 -14.70 -19.65 34.67
C ASP A 369 -15.13 -18.38 33.92
N GLN A 370 -16.22 -17.77 34.40
CA GLN A 370 -16.81 -16.58 33.77
C GLN A 370 -15.86 -15.38 33.80
N ASN A 371 -14.98 -15.31 34.80
CA ASN A 371 -14.01 -14.22 34.96
C ASN A 371 -12.92 -14.26 33.88
N LEU A 372 -12.67 -15.40 33.22
CA LEU A 372 -11.73 -15.47 32.10
C LEU A 372 -12.16 -14.53 30.97
N ARG A 373 -13.47 -14.40 30.72
CA ARG A 373 -13.96 -13.50 29.69
C ARG A 373 -13.64 -12.05 30.02
N GLU A 374 -13.90 -11.63 31.25
CA GLU A 374 -13.62 -10.27 31.72
C GLU A 374 -12.12 -9.95 31.66
N LEU A 375 -11.27 -10.89 32.09
CA LEU A 375 -9.82 -10.77 32.01
C LEU A 375 -9.29 -10.62 30.56
N ILE A 376 -9.93 -11.28 29.59
CA ILE A 376 -9.57 -11.13 28.16
C ILE A 376 -10.21 -9.85 27.58
N VAL A 377 -11.19 -9.24 28.22
CA VAL A 377 -11.73 -7.95 27.77
C VAL A 377 -10.92 -6.79 28.34
N GLU A 378 -10.39 -6.95 29.55
CA GLU A 378 -9.57 -5.99 30.27
C GLU A 378 -8.13 -5.89 29.72
N ASN A 379 -8.00 -5.58 28.43
CA ASN A 379 -6.74 -5.62 27.69
C ASN A 379 -6.09 -4.25 27.46
N LYS A 380 -6.35 -3.28 28.36
CA LYS A 380 -5.72 -1.94 28.37
C LYS A 380 -5.77 -1.23 27.00
N GLY A 381 -6.84 -1.48 26.22
CA GLY A 381 -7.02 -0.89 24.90
C GLY A 381 -6.21 -1.53 23.76
N MET A 382 -5.69 -2.75 23.90
CA MET A 382 -4.96 -3.47 22.84
C MET A 382 -5.74 -4.68 22.29
N PHE A 383 -6.17 -4.59 21.03
CA PHE A 383 -6.82 -5.70 20.33
C PHE A 383 -5.90 -6.91 20.11
N LEU A 384 -4.59 -6.67 19.93
CA LEU A 384 -3.62 -7.76 19.81
C LEU A 384 -3.61 -8.65 21.03
N LEU A 385 -3.58 -8.03 22.20
CA LEU A 385 -3.45 -8.75 23.45
C LEU A 385 -4.64 -9.70 23.65
N ALA A 386 -5.85 -9.20 23.37
CA ALA A 386 -7.07 -10.01 23.34
C ALA A 386 -6.99 -11.19 22.35
N ARG A 387 -6.47 -10.96 21.14
CA ARG A 387 -6.29 -12.05 20.16
C ARG A 387 -5.30 -13.10 20.64
N LEU A 388 -4.13 -12.71 21.15
CA LEU A 388 -3.13 -13.65 21.66
C LEU A 388 -3.70 -14.49 22.82
N HIS A 389 -4.50 -13.90 23.70
CA HIS A 389 -5.16 -14.61 24.78
C HIS A 389 -6.20 -15.61 24.30
N VAL A 390 -7.05 -15.20 23.36
CA VAL A 390 -8.01 -16.09 22.72
C VAL A 390 -7.30 -17.28 22.06
N ASP A 391 -6.21 -17.03 21.33
CA ASP A 391 -5.45 -18.06 20.64
C ASP A 391 -4.77 -19.02 21.63
N SER A 392 -4.14 -18.49 22.68
CA SER A 392 -3.52 -19.29 23.74
C SER A 392 -4.54 -20.17 24.48
N LEU A 393 -5.67 -19.60 24.90
CA LEU A 393 -6.73 -20.36 25.60
C LEU A 393 -7.40 -21.41 24.72
N ALA A 394 -7.60 -21.12 23.43
CA ALA A 394 -8.19 -22.08 22.51
C ALA A 394 -7.31 -23.34 22.31
N ASN A 395 -5.99 -23.17 22.40
CA ASN A 395 -5.01 -24.22 22.12
C ASN A 395 -4.49 -24.92 23.39
N THR A 396 -4.78 -24.40 24.58
CA THR A 396 -4.24 -24.91 25.85
C THR A 396 -5.24 -25.81 26.58
N ALA A 397 -4.76 -26.94 27.13
CA ALA A 397 -5.55 -27.84 27.98
C ALA A 397 -5.69 -27.33 29.43
N HIS A 398 -4.77 -26.46 29.88
CA HIS A 398 -4.65 -25.94 31.24
C HIS A 398 -4.93 -24.42 31.31
N PRO A 399 -6.19 -23.97 31.32
CA PRO A 399 -6.56 -22.55 31.33
C PRO A 399 -6.06 -21.79 32.58
N LYS A 400 -5.80 -22.49 33.70
CA LYS A 400 -5.22 -21.88 34.92
C LYS A 400 -3.85 -21.26 34.67
N ALA A 401 -3.01 -21.88 33.84
CA ALA A 401 -1.69 -21.35 33.50
C ALA A 401 -1.81 -20.04 32.70
N VAL A 402 -2.79 -19.98 31.79
CA VAL A 402 -3.07 -18.77 31.01
C VAL A 402 -3.66 -17.67 31.91
N LYS A 403 -4.52 -18.00 32.88
CA LYS A 403 -5.04 -17.04 33.88
C LYS A 403 -3.94 -16.46 34.77
N LEU A 404 -2.99 -17.29 35.20
CA LEU A 404 -1.83 -16.84 35.97
C LEU A 404 -0.94 -15.93 35.12
N ALA A 405 -0.66 -16.30 33.88
CA ALA A 405 0.08 -15.44 32.94
C ALA A 405 -0.67 -14.12 32.70
N LEU A 406 -2.00 -14.13 32.59
CA LEU A 406 -2.84 -12.94 32.44
C LEU A 406 -2.71 -11.97 33.63
N ASN A 407 -2.76 -12.49 34.86
CA ASN A 407 -2.60 -11.69 36.07
C ASN A 407 -1.16 -11.17 36.26
N GLN A 408 -0.19 -11.81 35.62
CA GLN A 408 1.22 -11.41 35.64
C GLN A 408 1.57 -10.45 34.49
N LEU A 409 0.67 -10.17 33.55
CA LEU A 409 0.97 -9.26 32.45
C LEU A 409 1.01 -7.81 32.94
N PRO A 410 2.07 -7.07 32.59
CA PRO A 410 2.30 -5.75 33.15
C PRO A 410 1.41 -4.70 32.48
N ALA A 411 1.36 -3.52 33.08
CA ALA A 411 0.46 -2.45 32.65
C ALA A 411 0.85 -1.70 31.38
N THR A 412 2.05 -1.94 30.85
CA THR A 412 2.58 -1.22 29.69
C THR A 412 3.32 -2.15 28.75
N LEU A 413 3.33 -1.81 27.44
CA LEU A 413 4.01 -2.56 26.38
C LEU A 413 5.51 -2.71 26.66
N ASN A 414 6.19 -1.65 27.10
CA ASN A 414 7.62 -1.71 27.41
C ASN A 414 7.89 -2.72 28.52
N LYS A 415 7.14 -2.64 29.63
CA LYS A 415 7.26 -3.61 30.70
C LYS A 415 6.91 -5.04 30.23
N THR A 416 6.01 -5.20 29.26
CA THR A 416 5.67 -6.51 28.66
C THR A 416 6.83 -7.08 27.86
N TYR A 417 7.53 -6.23 27.08
CA TYR A 417 8.74 -6.62 26.38
C TYR A 417 9.89 -6.89 27.35
N ASP A 418 10.06 -6.05 28.38
CA ASP A 418 11.09 -6.22 29.41
C ASP A 418 10.91 -7.54 30.17
N GLU A 419 9.68 -7.83 30.63
CA GLU A 419 9.37 -9.10 31.31
C GLU A 419 9.41 -10.31 30.38
N THR A 420 9.14 -10.13 29.08
CA THR A 420 9.31 -11.19 28.08
C THR A 420 10.78 -11.46 27.82
N MET A 421 11.62 -10.42 27.76
CA MET A 421 13.07 -10.55 27.62
C MET A 421 13.67 -11.20 28.88
N GLN A 422 13.26 -10.77 30.07
CA GLN A 422 13.65 -11.42 31.33
C GLN A 422 13.26 -12.90 31.38
N ARG A 423 12.08 -13.28 30.87
CA ARG A 423 11.67 -14.69 30.76
C ARG A 423 12.53 -15.48 29.78
N VAL A 424 12.95 -14.87 28.68
CA VAL A 424 13.90 -15.48 27.73
C VAL A 424 15.26 -15.67 28.40
N GLU A 425 15.74 -14.66 29.12
CA GLU A 425 17.02 -14.68 29.87
C GLU A 425 17.04 -15.67 31.04
N GLN A 426 15.89 -16.17 31.48
CA GLN A 426 15.77 -17.18 32.54
C GLN A 426 15.70 -18.63 32.02
N GLN A 427 15.77 -18.85 30.71
CA GLN A 427 15.79 -20.19 30.11
C GLN A 427 17.19 -20.81 30.17
N ASP A 428 17.32 -22.04 29.66
CA ASP A 428 18.63 -22.68 29.55
C ASP A 428 19.54 -21.90 28.58
N MET A 429 20.85 -21.91 28.86
CA MET A 429 21.86 -21.16 28.09
C MET A 429 21.83 -21.42 26.58
N LYS A 430 21.37 -22.60 26.16
CA LYS A 430 21.21 -22.96 24.74
C LYS A 430 20.06 -22.17 24.09
N ASP A 431 18.94 -22.05 24.79
CA ASP A 431 17.73 -21.38 24.32
C ASP A 431 17.87 -19.85 24.37
N ILE A 432 18.57 -19.33 25.39
CA ILE A 432 18.96 -17.91 25.45
C ILE A 432 19.77 -17.53 24.21
N ARG A 433 20.81 -18.32 23.89
CA ARG A 433 21.67 -18.06 22.73
C ARG A 433 20.89 -18.11 21.42
N LEU A 434 20.01 -19.10 21.27
CA LEU A 434 19.15 -19.23 20.09
C LEU A 434 18.22 -18.02 19.96
N ALA A 435 17.54 -17.62 21.04
CA ALA A 435 16.63 -16.48 21.04
C ALA A 435 17.37 -15.18 20.68
N HIS A 436 18.56 -14.94 21.23
CA HIS A 436 19.39 -13.78 20.90
C HIS A 436 19.86 -13.81 19.44
N GLN A 437 20.25 -14.97 18.91
CA GLN A 437 20.60 -15.11 17.48
C GLN A 437 19.42 -14.81 16.57
N VAL A 438 18.25 -15.40 16.84
CA VAL A 438 17.03 -15.19 16.05
C VAL A 438 16.60 -13.73 16.10
N LEU A 439 16.58 -13.11 17.29
CA LEU A 439 16.27 -11.68 17.43
C LEU A 439 17.28 -10.80 16.69
N SER A 440 18.58 -11.14 16.76
CA SER A 440 19.62 -10.43 16.00
C SER A 440 19.41 -10.54 14.50
N TRP A 441 19.04 -11.72 13.99
CA TRP A 441 18.71 -11.90 12.57
C TRP A 441 17.48 -11.09 12.17
N ILE A 442 16.43 -11.10 12.99
CA ILE A 442 15.22 -10.31 12.73
C ILE A 442 15.55 -8.81 12.68
N VAL A 443 16.29 -8.29 13.67
CA VAL A 443 16.62 -6.86 13.77
C VAL A 443 17.58 -6.40 12.68
N CYS A 444 18.56 -7.23 12.32
CA CYS A 444 19.59 -6.88 11.34
C CYS A 444 19.23 -7.26 9.90
N SER A 445 18.10 -7.95 9.68
CA SER A 445 17.67 -8.35 8.33
C SER A 445 17.11 -7.17 7.53
N PHE A 446 17.48 -7.10 6.26
CA PHE A 446 16.99 -6.08 5.33
C PHE A 446 15.53 -6.31 4.90
N ARG A 447 15.03 -7.54 5.05
CA ARG A 447 13.65 -7.94 4.76
C ARG A 447 13.13 -8.88 5.85
N PRO A 448 11.81 -8.95 6.08
CA PRO A 448 11.23 -9.93 6.98
C PRO A 448 11.66 -11.35 6.57
N LEU A 449 12.19 -12.10 7.54
CA LEU A 449 12.56 -13.51 7.38
C LEU A 449 11.36 -14.41 7.65
N THR A 450 11.21 -15.46 6.85
CA THR A 450 10.24 -16.54 7.06
C THR A 450 10.70 -17.49 8.16
N VAL A 451 9.79 -18.30 8.69
CA VAL A 451 10.13 -19.30 9.74
C VAL A 451 11.10 -20.36 9.22
N GLU A 452 11.11 -20.64 7.92
CA GLU A 452 12.04 -21.58 7.30
C GLU A 452 13.45 -20.97 7.10
N GLU A 453 13.55 -19.64 7.07
CA GLU A 453 14.81 -18.90 6.94
C GLU A 453 15.45 -18.60 8.31
N LEU A 454 14.68 -18.67 9.40
CA LEU A 454 15.11 -18.53 10.80
C LEU A 454 15.44 -19.91 11.38
#